data_AF-A0AAX4PJN1-F1
#
_entry.id   AF-A0AAX4PJN1-F1
#
_cell.length_a   1.000
_cell.length_b   1.000
_cell.length_c   1.000
_cell.angle_alpha   90.00
_cell.angle_beta   90.00
_cell.angle_gamma   90.00
#
_symmetry.space_group_name_H-M   'P 1'
#
loop_
_entity.id
_entity.type
_entity.pdbx_description
1 polymer ?
#
loop_
_entity_poly.entity_id
_entity_poly.type
_entity_poly.pdbx_seq_one_letter_code
_entity_poly.pdbx_strand_id
1 'polypeptide(L)'
;MWAVRSFTLQQMGRMAGLGRAAPAATRGFAKKAAKGDETFEVEITTPFEGHKLDEMPDQKVETTKAEVLGFFKDLFRMRRMEISADVLYKGKFIRGFCHLYDGQEAICVGMEASINYEDAIVTSYRDHCTYLGRGGNMYEVIAELLGRRDGCSKGIGGSMHMYLRENNFYGGNGIVGAQVPLGVGIAFQQKYNKKENCTFTMYGDGAANQGQGFEALNMAALWDLPVVYVCENNHFGMGTAEWRGSKQPAFYKRGDYVPGIKVDGMDVFAVKKAVAFAKDYVIKHGPLIMEMDTYRYHGHSMSDPGSTYRTRDEVSGIRSQRDPIERVRKLIQTMELATTAELKAIEKAARKEVEDAIAKAKECPEPPEEWLTKNIYSAAPHGFRTVRGTERGSLHPAS
;
A
#
# COMPACT_ATOMS: atom_id res chain seq x y z
N MET A 1 -41.14 -14.71 -34.86
CA MET A 1 -41.64 -15.30 -33.58
C MET A 1 -40.46 -15.87 -32.82
N TRP A 2 -39.87 -15.07 -31.93
CA TRP A 2 -38.76 -15.48 -31.07
C TRP A 2 -39.34 -16.06 -29.78
N ALA A 3 -39.09 -17.34 -29.54
CA ALA A 3 -39.52 -18.02 -28.31
C ALA A 3 -38.54 -17.71 -27.18
N VAL A 4 -38.96 -16.86 -26.26
CA VAL A 4 -38.31 -16.60 -24.97
C VAL A 4 -38.51 -17.83 -24.09
N ARG A 5 -37.44 -18.55 -23.76
CA ARG A 5 -37.46 -19.55 -22.68
C ARG A 5 -37.00 -18.90 -21.38
N SER A 6 -37.98 -18.65 -20.52
CA SER A 6 -37.84 -18.30 -19.11
C SER A 6 -37.10 -19.39 -18.34
N PHE A 7 -35.94 -19.06 -17.76
CA PHE A 7 -35.29 -19.89 -16.74
C PHE A 7 -35.77 -19.43 -15.36
N THR A 8 -36.49 -20.31 -14.68
CA THR A 8 -36.96 -20.15 -13.30
C THR A 8 -35.81 -20.23 -12.30
N LEU A 9 -35.70 -19.22 -11.43
CA LEU A 9 -34.91 -19.21 -10.21
C LEU A 9 -35.40 -20.30 -9.24
N GLN A 10 -34.95 -21.55 -9.39
CA GLN A 10 -35.25 -22.57 -8.36
C GLN A 10 -34.22 -23.71 -8.22
N GLN A 11 -32.99 -23.54 -8.71
CA GLN A 11 -31.92 -24.55 -8.54
C GLN A 11 -30.54 -23.99 -8.12
N MET A 12 -30.52 -22.86 -7.40
CA MET A 12 -29.30 -22.34 -6.74
C MET A 12 -29.39 -22.33 -5.20
N GLY A 13 -30.18 -23.22 -4.62
CA GLY A 13 -30.30 -23.38 -3.18
C GLY A 13 -29.77 -24.73 -2.72
N ARG A 14 -28.44 -24.84 -2.49
CA ARG A 14 -27.76 -25.79 -1.57
C ARG A 14 -26.25 -25.80 -1.84
N MET A 15 -25.54 -24.76 -1.40
CA MET A 15 -24.13 -24.82 -1.00
C MET A 15 -23.80 -23.66 -0.05
N ALA A 16 -24.71 -23.39 0.89
CA ALA A 16 -24.48 -22.49 2.01
C ALA A 16 -24.32 -23.35 3.27
N GLY A 17 -23.08 -23.53 3.71
CA GLY A 17 -22.78 -24.25 4.95
C GLY A 17 -21.31 -24.61 5.03
N LEU A 18 -20.64 -24.13 6.09
CA LEU A 18 -19.24 -24.33 6.47
C LEU A 18 -18.23 -23.32 5.91
N GLY A 19 -18.58 -22.04 5.96
CA GLY A 19 -17.56 -21.01 6.17
C GLY A 19 -17.11 -21.07 7.63
N ARG A 20 -15.93 -21.65 7.91
CA ARG A 20 -15.24 -21.43 9.18
C ARG A 20 -15.16 -19.92 9.37
N ALA A 21 -15.75 -19.40 10.45
CA ALA A 21 -15.45 -18.04 10.89
C ALA A 21 -13.94 -17.97 11.13
N ALA A 22 -13.23 -17.29 10.22
CA ALA A 22 -11.85 -16.95 10.47
C ALA A 22 -11.83 -16.13 11.77
N PRO A 23 -10.96 -16.46 12.74
CA PRO A 23 -10.82 -15.60 13.90
C PRO A 23 -10.50 -14.20 13.39
N ALA A 24 -11.22 -13.18 13.88
CA ALA A 24 -10.96 -11.80 13.53
C ALA A 24 -9.46 -11.55 13.73
N ALA A 25 -8.73 -11.40 12.62
CA ALA A 25 -7.30 -11.23 12.66
C ALA A 25 -7.02 -9.96 13.45
N THR A 26 -6.57 -10.13 14.69
CA THR A 26 -6.12 -9.02 15.51
C THR A 26 -5.05 -8.28 14.72
N ARG A 27 -5.29 -6.98 14.45
CA ARG A 27 -4.37 -6.11 13.69
C ARG A 27 -2.93 -6.35 14.14
N GLY A 28 -2.04 -6.69 13.21
CA GLY A 28 -0.60 -6.78 13.44
C GLY A 28 0.12 -5.43 13.46
N PHE A 29 -0.64 -4.34 13.33
CA PHE A 29 -0.20 -2.96 13.16
C PHE A 29 -0.56 -2.10 14.38
N ALA A 30 0.00 -0.89 14.50
CA ALA A 30 -0.25 0.05 15.59
C ALA A 30 -1.70 -0.03 16.14
N LYS A 31 -1.83 -0.44 17.41
CA LYS A 31 -3.13 -0.64 18.05
C LYS A 31 -3.78 0.71 18.28
N LYS A 32 -5.04 0.86 17.83
CA LYS A 32 -5.90 1.98 18.24
C LYS A 32 -6.03 1.98 19.76
N ALA A 33 -6.21 3.19 20.33
CA ALA A 33 -6.48 3.40 21.75
C ALA A 33 -7.55 2.42 22.27
N ALA A 34 -7.24 1.70 23.35
CA ALA A 34 -8.21 0.88 24.07
C ALA A 34 -8.99 1.75 25.06
N LYS A 35 -10.20 1.32 25.43
CA LYS A 35 -11.01 2.01 26.44
C LYS A 35 -10.27 1.97 27.78
N GLY A 36 -9.75 3.11 28.21
CA GLY A 36 -8.97 3.27 29.45
C GLY A 36 -7.50 3.65 29.26
N ASP A 37 -7.01 3.76 28.02
CA ASP A 37 -5.67 4.29 27.76
C ASP A 37 -5.64 5.81 28.05
N GLU A 38 -4.57 6.29 28.67
CA GLU A 38 -4.29 7.73 28.78
C GLU A 38 -4.01 8.29 27.38
N THR A 39 -4.78 9.30 26.97
CA THR A 39 -4.64 9.99 25.70
C THR A 39 -3.90 11.31 25.85
N PHE A 40 -3.24 11.73 24.78
CA PHE A 40 -2.64 13.06 24.65
C PHE A 40 -2.75 13.55 23.21
N GLU A 41 -2.62 14.87 23.02
CA GLU A 41 -2.64 15.48 21.70
C GLU A 41 -1.22 15.64 21.15
N VAL A 42 -1.07 15.36 19.86
CA VAL A 42 0.12 15.68 19.07
C VAL A 42 -0.28 16.68 18.01
N GLU A 43 0.47 17.78 17.93
CA GLU A 43 0.29 18.80 16.88
C GLU A 43 0.98 18.37 15.58
N ILE A 44 0.27 18.55 14.47
CA ILE A 44 0.79 18.41 13.11
C ILE A 44 1.47 19.72 12.75
N THR A 45 2.76 19.65 12.42
CA THR A 45 3.60 20.86 12.23
C THR A 45 3.47 21.47 10.84
N THR A 46 3.10 20.68 9.85
CA THR A 46 2.95 21.11 8.46
C THR A 46 1.46 21.24 8.16
N PRO A 47 0.91 22.46 7.98
CA PRO A 47 -0.50 22.65 7.70
C PRO A 47 -0.94 21.93 6.42
N PHE A 48 -2.19 21.47 6.42
CA PHE A 48 -2.80 20.91 5.21
C PHE A 48 -3.12 22.03 4.22
N GLU A 49 -2.95 21.77 2.93
CA GLU A 49 -3.44 22.65 1.86
C GLU A 49 -4.66 22.03 1.18
N GLY A 50 -5.69 22.83 0.92
CA GLY A 50 -6.94 22.37 0.29
C GLY A 50 -7.15 22.89 -1.12
N HIS A 51 -7.89 22.12 -1.91
CA HIS A 51 -8.42 22.50 -3.22
C HIS A 51 -9.91 22.16 -3.27
N LYS A 52 -10.78 23.17 -3.39
CA LYS A 52 -12.24 23.00 -3.40
C LYS A 52 -12.79 22.18 -2.23
N LEU A 53 -12.18 22.34 -1.05
CA LEU A 53 -12.65 21.79 0.22
C LEU A 53 -13.14 22.93 1.09
N ASP A 54 -14.39 22.83 1.55
CA ASP A 54 -15.00 23.81 2.45
C ASP A 54 -14.49 23.64 3.89
N GLU A 55 -14.19 22.40 4.27
CA GLU A 55 -13.66 22.04 5.58
C GLU A 55 -12.36 21.26 5.44
N MET A 56 -11.40 21.57 6.30
CA MET A 56 -10.11 20.89 6.38
C MET A 56 -10.00 20.14 7.70
N PRO A 57 -9.27 19.00 7.75
CA PRO A 57 -8.99 18.34 9.01
C PRO A 57 -8.22 19.26 9.95
N ASP A 58 -8.50 19.13 11.25
CA ASP A 58 -7.76 19.85 12.28
C ASP A 58 -6.27 19.43 12.32
N GLN A 59 -5.43 20.27 12.94
CA GLN A 59 -3.99 20.06 13.07
C GLN A 59 -3.60 19.25 14.33
N LYS A 60 -4.56 18.57 14.96
CA LYS A 60 -4.35 17.88 16.24
C LYS A 60 -4.75 16.41 16.16
N VAL A 61 -3.87 15.55 16.64
CA VAL A 61 -4.11 14.11 16.66
C VAL A 61 -4.13 13.62 18.09
N GLU A 62 -5.31 13.17 18.54
CA GLU A 62 -5.39 12.38 19.76
C GLU A 62 -4.77 11.00 19.52
N THR A 63 -3.88 10.60 20.42
CA THR A 63 -3.12 9.34 20.35
C THR A 63 -2.84 8.82 21.76
N THR A 64 -2.29 7.61 21.84
CA THR A 64 -1.82 7.00 23.09
C THR A 64 -0.35 6.62 23.00
N LYS A 65 0.29 6.38 24.16
CA LYS A 65 1.65 5.83 24.24
C LYS A 65 1.79 4.54 23.42
N ALA A 66 0.81 3.64 23.53
CA ALA A 66 0.82 2.36 22.83
C ALA A 66 0.80 2.52 21.30
N GLU A 67 0.00 3.46 20.79
CA GLU A 67 -0.08 3.75 19.36
C GLU A 67 1.24 4.35 18.84
N VAL A 68 1.82 5.32 19.55
CA VAL A 68 3.10 5.96 19.17
C VAL A 68 4.25 4.94 19.14
N LEU A 69 4.34 4.05 20.14
CA LEU A 69 5.33 2.97 20.14
C LEU A 69 5.06 1.95 19.01
N GLY A 70 3.79 1.73 18.67
CA GLY A 70 3.37 0.95 17.50
C GLY A 70 3.89 1.55 16.20
N PHE A 71 3.70 2.86 15.98
CA PHE A 71 4.24 3.56 14.81
C PHE A 71 5.75 3.43 14.72
N PHE A 72 6.48 3.67 15.82
CA PHE A 72 7.94 3.54 15.83
C PHE A 72 8.39 2.13 15.43
N LYS A 73 7.74 1.09 15.96
CA LYS A 73 8.01 -0.31 15.60
C LYS A 73 7.76 -0.57 14.11
N ASP A 74 6.60 -0.15 13.60
CA ASP A 74 6.19 -0.46 12.23
C ASP A 74 7.01 0.32 11.18
N LEU A 75 7.30 1.59 11.43
CA LEU A 75 8.22 2.38 10.59
C LEU A 75 9.61 1.73 10.55
N PHE A 76 10.15 1.31 11.70
CA PHE A 76 11.50 0.76 11.78
C PHE A 76 11.63 -0.62 11.13
N ARG A 77 10.64 -1.52 11.31
CA ARG A 77 10.67 -2.83 10.66
C ARG A 77 10.54 -2.73 9.14
N MET A 78 9.72 -1.80 8.63
CA MET A 78 9.62 -1.50 7.20
C MET A 78 10.97 -1.02 6.64
N ARG A 79 11.58 -0.02 7.28
CA ARG A 79 12.93 0.46 6.92
C ARG A 79 13.96 -0.67 6.91
N ARG A 80 13.92 -1.55 7.92
CA ARG A 80 14.88 -2.65 8.05
C ARG A 80 14.68 -3.72 6.97
N MET A 81 13.44 -4.01 6.61
CA MET A 81 13.11 -4.89 5.48
C MET A 81 13.71 -4.36 4.18
N GLU A 82 13.49 -3.09 3.86
CA GLU A 82 13.95 -2.47 2.61
C GLU A 82 15.49 -2.39 2.53
N ILE A 83 16.16 -1.99 3.62
CA ILE A 83 17.64 -1.98 3.65
C ILE A 83 18.19 -3.41 3.51
N SER A 84 17.48 -4.44 4.00
CA SER A 84 17.90 -5.82 3.80
C SER A 84 17.66 -6.29 2.36
N ALA A 85 16.59 -5.84 1.70
CA ALA A 85 16.36 -6.09 0.29
C ALA A 85 17.46 -5.47 -0.60
N ASP A 86 17.96 -4.27 -0.27
CA ASP A 86 19.15 -3.69 -0.93
C ASP A 86 20.37 -4.63 -0.87
N VAL A 87 20.68 -5.13 0.33
CA VAL A 87 21.82 -6.03 0.56
C VAL A 87 21.64 -7.35 -0.21
N LEU A 88 20.44 -7.93 -0.17
CA LEU A 88 20.11 -9.17 -0.87
C LEU A 88 20.19 -9.01 -2.39
N TYR A 89 19.75 -7.86 -2.92
CA TYR A 89 19.85 -7.55 -4.35
C TYR A 89 21.31 -7.39 -4.79
N LYS A 90 22.12 -6.64 -4.03
CA LYS A 90 23.57 -6.51 -4.30
C LYS A 90 24.28 -7.86 -4.23
N GLY A 91 23.86 -8.72 -3.31
CA GLY A 91 24.29 -10.12 -3.18
C GLY A 91 23.72 -11.08 -4.23
N LYS A 92 22.96 -10.59 -5.23
CA LYS A 92 22.35 -11.38 -6.32
C LYS A 92 21.32 -12.43 -5.90
N PHE A 93 20.83 -12.35 -4.66
CA PHE A 93 19.71 -13.19 -4.18
C PHE A 93 18.36 -12.68 -4.71
N ILE A 94 18.23 -11.38 -4.94
CA ILE A 94 17.09 -10.75 -5.62
C ILE A 94 17.55 -10.35 -7.03
N ARG A 95 16.67 -10.52 -8.03
CA ARG A 95 16.92 -10.20 -9.45
C ARG A 95 15.77 -9.38 -10.02
N GLY A 96 15.94 -8.88 -11.25
CA GLY A 96 14.91 -8.12 -11.95
C GLY A 96 14.68 -6.75 -11.31
N PHE A 97 13.42 -6.36 -11.15
CA PHE A 97 13.07 -5.11 -10.49
C PHE A 97 13.05 -5.25 -8.97
N CYS A 98 13.45 -4.20 -8.26
CA CYS A 98 13.31 -4.07 -6.82
C CYS A 98 13.22 -2.57 -6.48
N HIS A 99 12.06 -2.12 -5.98
CA HIS A 99 11.76 -0.71 -5.71
C HIS A 99 11.58 -0.51 -4.21
N LEU A 100 12.59 0.07 -3.55
CA LEU A 100 12.61 0.18 -2.09
C LEU A 100 11.75 1.35 -1.60
N TYR A 101 10.92 1.13 -0.59
CA TYR A 101 9.99 2.14 -0.06
C TYR A 101 10.59 3.03 1.05
N ASP A 102 11.89 2.91 1.34
CA ASP A 102 12.50 3.59 2.47
C ASP A 102 12.55 5.12 2.33
N GLY A 103 12.06 5.78 3.38
CA GLY A 103 11.78 7.22 3.42
C GLY A 103 10.28 7.53 3.36
N GLN A 104 9.45 6.63 2.85
CA GLN A 104 8.02 6.84 2.65
C GLN A 104 7.14 6.09 3.68
N GLU A 105 7.74 5.48 4.72
CA GLU A 105 7.04 4.55 5.61
C GLU A 105 5.86 5.17 6.37
N ALA A 106 5.90 6.48 6.62
CA ALA A 106 4.82 7.20 7.29
C ALA A 106 3.50 7.13 6.51
N ILE A 107 3.54 7.03 5.18
CA ILE A 107 2.34 6.87 4.35
C ILE A 107 1.63 5.56 4.71
N CYS A 108 2.32 4.44 4.57
CA CYS A 108 1.73 3.13 4.87
C CYS A 108 1.28 3.05 6.34
N VAL A 109 2.10 3.53 7.27
CA VAL A 109 1.78 3.47 8.71
C VAL A 109 0.58 4.33 9.08
N GLY A 110 0.52 5.57 8.59
CA GLY A 110 -0.60 6.47 8.87
C GLY A 110 -1.90 6.02 8.20
N MET A 111 -1.82 5.45 6.99
CA MET A 111 -2.98 4.86 6.32
C MET A 111 -3.58 3.72 7.14
N GLU A 112 -2.79 2.71 7.52
CA GLU A 112 -3.27 1.55 8.26
C GLU A 112 -3.80 1.88 9.68
N ALA A 113 -3.29 2.96 10.28
CA ALA A 113 -3.83 3.48 11.54
C ALA A 113 -5.29 3.95 11.42
N SER A 114 -5.71 4.35 10.21
CA SER A 114 -6.97 5.07 9.97
C SER A 114 -8.03 4.23 9.26
N ILE A 115 -7.61 3.23 8.49
CA ILE A 115 -8.51 2.39 7.67
C ILE A 115 -8.78 1.03 8.34
N ASN A 116 -9.58 0.19 7.69
CA ASN A 116 -9.84 -1.20 8.08
C ASN A 116 -9.59 -2.18 6.91
N TYR A 117 -9.71 -3.49 7.14
CA TYR A 117 -9.43 -4.50 6.12
C TYR A 117 -10.49 -4.62 5.02
N GLU A 118 -11.66 -4.00 5.19
CA GLU A 118 -12.71 -3.89 4.16
C GLU A 118 -12.51 -2.67 3.24
N ASP A 119 -11.72 -1.68 3.67
CA ASP A 119 -11.20 -0.65 2.77
C ASP A 119 -10.15 -1.28 1.86
N ALA A 120 -10.14 -0.87 0.60
CA ALA A 120 -9.27 -1.44 -0.42
C ALA A 120 -8.06 -0.55 -0.70
N ILE A 121 -6.91 -1.16 -1.01
CA ILE A 121 -5.74 -0.46 -1.53
C ILE A 121 -5.31 -1.11 -2.84
N VAL A 122 -5.03 -0.28 -3.84
CA VAL A 122 -4.31 -0.68 -5.05
C VAL A 122 -3.18 0.33 -5.30
N THR A 123 -1.99 -0.14 -5.62
CA THR A 123 -0.81 0.72 -5.81
C THR A 123 0.06 0.27 -6.98
N SER A 124 1.13 1.03 -7.24
CA SER A 124 2.15 0.69 -8.24
C SER A 124 3.15 -0.35 -7.69
N TYR A 125 4.20 -0.62 -8.44
CA TYR A 125 5.27 -1.59 -8.13
C TYR A 125 6.15 -1.32 -6.88
N ARG A 126 5.85 -0.31 -6.05
CA ARG A 126 6.63 0.02 -4.85
C ARG A 126 5.82 -0.34 -3.60
N ASP A 127 5.52 -1.62 -3.47
CA ASP A 127 4.41 -2.11 -2.65
C ASP A 127 4.82 -2.97 -1.44
N HIS A 128 6.11 -3.22 -1.21
CA HIS A 128 6.57 -4.11 -0.15
C HIS A 128 6.01 -3.72 1.23
N CYS A 129 6.12 -2.43 1.59
CA CYS A 129 5.59 -1.90 2.84
C CYS A 129 4.07 -1.96 2.88
N THR A 130 3.38 -1.71 1.76
CA THR A 130 1.92 -1.77 1.68
C THR A 130 1.42 -3.20 1.90
N TYR A 131 2.06 -4.21 1.30
CA TYR A 131 1.74 -5.62 1.55
C TYR A 131 1.88 -5.96 3.05
N LEU A 132 3.00 -5.56 3.67
CA LEU A 132 3.25 -5.78 5.10
C LEU A 132 2.21 -5.04 5.97
N GLY A 133 1.89 -3.79 5.64
CA GLY A 133 0.90 -2.97 6.35
C GLY A 133 -0.51 -3.54 6.25
N ARG A 134 -0.88 -4.06 5.08
CA ARG A 134 -2.15 -4.75 4.83
C ARG A 134 -2.30 -6.08 5.54
N GLY A 135 -1.34 -6.49 6.38
CA GLY A 135 -1.44 -7.69 7.20
C GLY A 135 -0.73 -8.90 6.62
N GLY A 136 0.02 -8.72 5.53
CA GLY A 136 1.01 -9.69 5.09
C GLY A 136 2.12 -9.85 6.13
N ASN A 137 2.97 -10.86 5.97
CA ASN A 137 4.09 -11.06 6.90
C ASN A 137 5.46 -10.86 6.24
N MET A 138 6.45 -10.55 7.09
CA MET A 138 7.84 -10.28 6.67
C MET A 138 8.44 -11.43 5.87
N TYR A 139 8.12 -12.67 6.25
CA TYR A 139 8.64 -13.86 5.60
C TYR A 139 8.13 -13.98 4.16
N GLU A 140 6.84 -13.76 3.92
CA GLU A 140 6.23 -13.79 2.58
C GLU A 140 6.84 -12.74 1.65
N VAL A 141 7.09 -11.52 2.13
CA VAL A 141 7.72 -10.46 1.33
C VAL A 141 9.13 -10.88 0.93
N ILE A 142 9.95 -11.29 1.89
CA ILE A 142 11.33 -11.69 1.63
C ILE A 142 11.37 -12.95 0.75
N ALA A 143 10.52 -13.94 0.99
CA ALA A 143 10.43 -15.13 0.15
C ALA A 143 10.03 -14.81 -1.29
N GLU A 144 9.10 -13.87 -1.51
CA GLU A 144 8.70 -13.42 -2.85
C GLU A 144 9.86 -12.71 -3.57
N LEU A 145 10.57 -11.82 -2.88
CA LEU A 145 11.74 -11.13 -3.43
C LEU A 145 12.87 -12.10 -3.81
N LEU A 146 13.02 -13.18 -3.06
CA LEU A 146 13.99 -14.26 -3.34
C LEU A 146 13.47 -15.27 -4.39
N GLY A 147 12.25 -15.11 -4.91
CA GLY A 147 11.65 -16.01 -5.89
C GLY A 147 11.36 -17.40 -5.32
N ARG A 148 10.89 -17.49 -4.07
CA ARG A 148 10.65 -18.76 -3.36
C ARG A 148 9.15 -19.09 -3.30
N ARG A 149 8.83 -20.39 -3.21
CA ARG A 149 7.44 -20.88 -3.30
C ARG A 149 6.52 -20.36 -2.19
N ASP A 150 7.09 -20.01 -1.03
CA ASP A 150 6.33 -19.48 0.11
C ASP A 150 6.18 -17.94 0.05
N GLY A 151 6.65 -17.31 -1.02
CA GLY A 151 6.34 -15.91 -1.31
C GLY A 151 4.84 -15.67 -1.42
N CYS A 152 4.43 -14.42 -1.19
CA CYS A 152 3.02 -14.02 -1.23
C CYS A 152 2.33 -14.33 -2.58
N SER A 153 3.09 -14.25 -3.66
CA SER A 153 2.67 -14.59 -5.03
C SER A 153 3.42 -15.84 -5.53
N LYS A 154 3.80 -16.72 -4.60
CA LYS A 154 4.40 -18.02 -4.86
C LYS A 154 5.73 -17.96 -5.62
N GLY A 155 6.47 -16.86 -5.51
CA GLY A 155 7.72 -16.63 -6.23
C GLY A 155 7.56 -16.36 -7.73
N ILE A 156 6.32 -16.17 -8.20
CA ILE A 156 5.98 -15.91 -9.61
C ILE A 156 5.89 -14.40 -9.87
N GLY A 157 5.47 -13.61 -8.88
CA GLY A 157 5.26 -12.17 -9.02
C GLY A 157 6.54 -11.35 -8.89
N GLY A 158 7.40 -11.73 -7.95
CA GLY A 158 8.57 -10.95 -7.57
C GLY A 158 8.20 -9.61 -6.92
N SER A 159 9.13 -8.66 -6.95
CA SER A 159 9.02 -7.38 -6.22
C SER A 159 7.77 -6.58 -6.56
N MET A 160 7.31 -6.57 -7.82
CA MET A 160 6.30 -5.62 -8.26
C MET A 160 4.86 -6.10 -8.07
N HIS A 161 4.65 -7.36 -7.67
CA HIS A 161 3.37 -8.04 -7.81
C HIS A 161 3.03 -8.84 -6.55
N MET A 162 2.86 -8.14 -5.42
CA MET A 162 2.42 -8.74 -4.16
C MET A 162 0.94 -8.45 -3.95
N TYR A 163 0.12 -9.46 -3.66
CA TYR A 163 -1.34 -9.30 -3.48
C TYR A 163 -1.80 -9.93 -2.18
N LEU A 164 -2.79 -9.35 -1.50
CA LEU A 164 -3.38 -9.93 -0.30
C LEU A 164 -4.90 -9.81 -0.34
N ARG A 165 -5.55 -10.85 -0.88
CA ARG A 165 -6.98 -10.87 -1.15
C ARG A 165 -7.82 -10.75 0.11
N GLU A 166 -7.42 -11.44 1.18
CA GLU A 166 -8.13 -11.51 2.45
C GLU A 166 -8.30 -10.12 3.07
N ASN A 167 -7.34 -9.23 2.84
CA ASN A 167 -7.32 -7.87 3.36
C ASN A 167 -7.40 -6.84 2.23
N ASN A 168 -8.13 -7.12 1.15
CA ASN A 168 -8.43 -6.18 0.06
C ASN A 168 -7.22 -5.37 -0.46
N PHE A 169 -6.06 -6.01 -0.56
CA PHE A 169 -4.89 -5.44 -1.20
C PHE A 169 -4.77 -5.99 -2.62
N TYR A 170 -5.09 -5.14 -3.59
CA TYR A 170 -5.11 -5.46 -5.03
C TYR A 170 -3.75 -5.26 -5.70
N GLY A 171 -2.72 -5.14 -4.86
CA GLY A 171 -1.33 -5.37 -5.18
C GLY A 171 -0.57 -4.25 -5.85
N GLY A 172 0.70 -4.55 -6.09
CA GLY A 172 1.59 -3.77 -6.92
C GLY A 172 1.36 -4.03 -8.41
N ASN A 173 1.31 -2.92 -9.15
CA ASN A 173 1.06 -2.92 -10.58
C ASN A 173 2.27 -2.32 -11.31
N GLY A 174 2.82 -3.07 -12.27
CA GLY A 174 4.03 -2.70 -13.01
C GLY A 174 3.82 -1.68 -14.12
N ILE A 175 2.57 -1.50 -14.57
CA ILE A 175 2.23 -0.56 -15.65
C ILE A 175 1.79 0.76 -15.05
N VAL A 176 2.60 1.80 -15.28
CA VAL A 176 2.43 3.13 -14.68
C VAL A 176 1.03 3.69 -15.00
N GLY A 177 0.23 3.92 -13.96
CA GLY A 177 -1.11 4.52 -14.03
C GLY A 177 -2.24 3.52 -14.28
N ALA A 178 -1.94 2.27 -14.65
CA ALA A 178 -2.97 1.26 -14.93
C ALA A 178 -3.76 0.86 -13.69
N GLN A 179 -3.17 0.99 -12.50
CA GLN A 179 -3.86 0.75 -11.24
C GLN A 179 -4.94 1.79 -10.92
N VAL A 180 -4.87 2.98 -11.51
CA VAL A 180 -5.80 4.07 -11.20
C VAL A 180 -7.23 3.73 -11.63
N PRO A 181 -7.49 3.34 -12.90
CA PRO A 181 -8.80 2.82 -13.29
C PRO A 181 -9.23 1.55 -12.52
N LEU A 182 -8.29 0.67 -12.15
CA LEU A 182 -8.61 -0.52 -11.33
C LEU A 182 -9.16 -0.13 -9.96
N GLY A 183 -8.54 0.84 -9.29
CA GLY A 183 -9.01 1.40 -8.02
C GLY A 183 -10.41 1.99 -8.12
N VAL A 184 -10.71 2.71 -9.21
CA VAL A 184 -12.06 3.21 -9.49
C VAL A 184 -13.06 2.08 -9.67
N GLY A 185 -12.69 1.01 -10.37
CA GLY A 185 -13.54 -0.18 -10.51
C GLY A 185 -13.83 -0.88 -9.16
N ILE A 186 -12.85 -0.93 -8.26
CA ILE A 186 -13.03 -1.49 -6.91
C ILE A 186 -13.95 -0.58 -6.08
N ALA A 187 -13.80 0.75 -6.16
CA ALA A 187 -14.69 1.69 -5.50
C ALA A 187 -16.13 1.59 -6.03
N PHE A 188 -16.29 1.40 -7.35
CA PHE A 188 -17.58 1.10 -7.96
C PHE A 188 -18.19 -0.18 -7.35
N GLN A 189 -17.40 -1.25 -7.21
CA GLN A 189 -17.84 -2.49 -6.58
C GLN A 189 -18.27 -2.30 -5.12
N GLN A 190 -17.55 -1.49 -4.34
CA GLN A 190 -17.92 -1.16 -2.96
C GLN A 190 -19.28 -0.43 -2.91
N LYS A 191 -19.45 0.61 -3.74
CA LYS A 191 -20.71 1.36 -3.85
C LYS A 191 -21.86 0.48 -4.34
N TYR A 192 -21.63 -0.32 -5.38
CA TYR A 192 -22.62 -1.24 -5.96
C TYR A 192 -23.14 -2.25 -4.92
N ASN A 193 -22.24 -2.75 -4.06
CA ASN A 193 -22.57 -3.68 -2.98
C ASN A 193 -23.01 -2.99 -1.68
N LYS A 194 -23.20 -1.66 -1.69
CA LYS A 194 -23.62 -0.87 -0.52
C LYS A 194 -22.71 -1.05 0.69
N LYS A 195 -21.40 -1.20 0.46
CA LYS A 195 -20.40 -1.21 1.53
C LYS A 195 -20.05 0.22 1.91
N GLU A 196 -20.04 0.52 3.21
CA GLU A 196 -19.57 1.81 3.76
C GLU A 196 -18.04 1.81 3.90
N ASN A 197 -17.37 1.44 2.81
CA ASN A 197 -15.92 1.37 2.70
C ASN A 197 -15.45 2.22 1.52
N CYS A 198 -14.17 2.55 1.51
CA CYS A 198 -13.56 3.29 0.41
C CYS A 198 -12.38 2.53 -0.20
N THR A 199 -11.96 2.98 -1.38
CA THR A 199 -10.77 2.49 -2.06
C THR A 199 -9.72 3.59 -2.13
N PHE A 200 -8.50 3.28 -1.72
CA PHE A 200 -7.33 4.11 -1.92
C PHE A 200 -6.62 3.65 -3.20
N THR A 201 -6.66 4.49 -4.23
CA THR A 201 -5.98 4.26 -5.49
C THR A 201 -4.69 5.07 -5.55
N MET A 202 -3.57 4.39 -5.32
CA MET A 202 -2.27 5.03 -5.12
C MET A 202 -1.46 5.09 -6.43
N TYR A 203 -0.79 6.21 -6.67
CA TYR A 203 0.06 6.45 -7.83
C TYR A 203 1.15 7.47 -7.50
N GLY A 204 2.25 7.50 -8.25
CA GLY A 204 3.34 8.47 -8.03
C GLY A 204 3.18 9.76 -8.83
N ASP A 205 4.00 10.78 -8.52
CA ASP A 205 4.05 12.07 -9.23
C ASP A 205 4.22 11.92 -10.76
N GLY A 206 5.08 11.01 -11.21
CA GLY A 206 5.24 10.72 -12.64
C GLY A 206 3.99 10.07 -13.28
N ALA A 207 3.24 9.27 -12.52
CA ALA A 207 2.02 8.62 -12.97
C ALA A 207 0.82 9.58 -13.05
N ALA A 208 0.87 10.71 -12.34
CA ALA A 208 -0.17 11.74 -12.33
C ALA A 208 -0.42 12.42 -13.69
N ASN A 209 0.42 12.12 -14.70
CA ASN A 209 0.26 12.60 -16.07
C ASN A 209 -0.34 11.56 -17.04
N GLN A 210 -0.71 10.37 -16.55
CA GLN A 210 -1.34 9.33 -17.36
C GLN A 210 -2.79 9.70 -17.70
N GLY A 211 -3.13 9.66 -18.99
CA GLY A 211 -4.47 10.04 -19.48
C GLY A 211 -5.62 9.24 -18.84
N GLN A 212 -5.41 7.93 -18.67
CA GLN A 212 -6.39 7.03 -18.02
C GLN A 212 -6.73 7.45 -16.57
N GLY A 213 -5.83 8.17 -15.88
CA GLY A 213 -6.12 8.72 -14.56
C GLY A 213 -7.21 9.79 -14.60
N PHE A 214 -7.20 10.65 -15.62
CA PHE A 214 -8.21 11.69 -15.84
C PHE A 214 -9.54 11.11 -16.34
N GLU A 215 -9.49 10.10 -17.20
CA GLU A 215 -10.70 9.37 -17.64
C GLU A 215 -11.40 8.71 -16.44
N ALA A 216 -10.62 8.01 -15.60
CA ALA A 216 -11.12 7.34 -14.41
C ALA A 216 -11.65 8.35 -13.37
N LEU A 217 -10.97 9.50 -13.20
CA LEU A 217 -11.42 10.60 -12.34
C LEU A 217 -12.80 11.12 -12.74
N ASN A 218 -13.00 11.36 -14.04
CA ASN A 218 -14.28 11.84 -14.55
C ASN A 218 -15.41 10.85 -14.24
N MET A 219 -15.19 9.55 -14.43
CA MET A 219 -16.18 8.52 -14.09
C MET A 219 -16.43 8.43 -12.58
N ALA A 220 -15.38 8.50 -11.77
CA ALA A 220 -15.51 8.47 -10.31
C ALA A 220 -16.34 9.64 -9.78
N ALA A 221 -16.13 10.84 -10.33
CA ALA A 221 -16.89 12.03 -9.96
C ALA A 221 -18.33 11.95 -10.46
N LEU A 222 -18.54 11.54 -11.71
CA LEU A 222 -19.88 11.39 -12.29
C LEU A 222 -20.77 10.42 -11.48
N TRP A 223 -20.17 9.41 -10.86
CA TRP A 223 -20.89 8.38 -10.11
C TRP A 223 -20.73 8.51 -8.60
N ASP A 224 -20.19 9.61 -8.08
CA ASP A 224 -19.89 9.83 -6.65
C ASP A 224 -19.28 8.59 -5.98
N LEU A 225 -18.20 8.06 -6.55
CA LEU A 225 -17.57 6.84 -6.04
C LEU A 225 -16.73 7.11 -4.78
N PRO A 226 -16.71 6.19 -3.81
CA PRO A 226 -15.96 6.33 -2.57
C PRO A 226 -14.47 6.01 -2.78
N VAL A 227 -13.77 6.84 -3.56
CA VAL A 227 -12.37 6.63 -3.94
C VAL A 227 -11.49 7.81 -3.55
N VAL A 228 -10.38 7.51 -2.89
CA VAL A 228 -9.30 8.46 -2.59
C VAL A 228 -8.17 8.23 -3.59
N TYR A 229 -7.89 9.23 -4.42
CA TYR A 229 -6.76 9.26 -5.35
C TYR A 229 -5.52 9.71 -4.60
N VAL A 230 -4.64 8.79 -4.24
CA VAL A 230 -3.43 9.11 -3.46
C VAL A 230 -2.24 9.28 -4.40
N CYS A 231 -1.76 10.51 -4.57
CA CYS A 231 -0.51 10.82 -5.25
C CYS A 231 0.64 10.79 -4.24
N GLU A 232 1.49 9.77 -4.28
CA GLU A 232 2.76 9.72 -3.54
C GLU A 232 3.78 10.57 -4.28
N ASN A 233 3.86 11.85 -3.90
CA ASN A 233 4.81 12.79 -4.50
C ASN A 233 6.16 12.64 -3.82
N ASN A 234 7.08 11.89 -4.44
CA ASN A 234 8.48 11.82 -4.02
C ASN A 234 9.40 12.70 -4.88
N HIS A 235 8.80 13.66 -5.58
CA HIS A 235 9.41 14.68 -6.46
C HIS A 235 10.08 14.17 -7.75
N PHE A 236 10.15 12.85 -7.98
CA PHE A 236 10.89 12.28 -9.11
C PHE A 236 10.24 11.04 -9.73
N GLY A 237 9.61 11.24 -10.89
CA GLY A 237 9.19 10.19 -11.81
C GLY A 237 10.39 9.52 -12.49
N MET A 238 10.86 8.40 -11.92
CA MET A 238 12.13 7.76 -12.28
C MET A 238 13.32 8.71 -12.08
N GLY A 239 13.76 9.41 -13.13
CA GLY A 239 14.80 10.44 -13.07
C GLY A 239 14.34 11.83 -13.51
N THR A 240 13.04 12.02 -13.72
CA THR A 240 12.45 13.29 -14.13
C THR A 240 11.83 13.98 -12.93
N ALA A 241 12.39 15.12 -12.54
CA ALA A 241 11.84 15.94 -11.47
C ALA A 241 10.43 16.44 -11.80
N GLU A 242 9.58 16.61 -10.78
CA GLU A 242 8.16 16.98 -10.94
C GLU A 242 7.94 18.25 -11.77
N TRP A 243 8.80 19.28 -11.62
CA TRP A 243 8.70 20.54 -12.38
C TRP A 243 9.12 20.40 -13.85
N ARG A 244 9.79 19.28 -14.21
CA ARG A 244 10.11 18.89 -15.59
C ARG A 244 9.07 17.93 -16.17
N GLY A 245 8.40 17.16 -15.31
CA GLY A 245 7.40 16.16 -15.70
C GLY A 245 5.97 16.70 -15.77
N SER A 246 5.65 17.75 -15.01
CA SER A 246 4.29 18.27 -14.83
C SER A 246 4.25 19.79 -14.95
N LYS A 247 3.34 20.30 -15.78
CA LYS A 247 3.13 21.76 -15.91
C LYS A 247 2.59 22.39 -14.62
N GLN A 248 1.78 21.64 -13.87
CA GLN A 248 1.28 22.00 -12.55
C GLN A 248 1.69 20.90 -11.55
N PRO A 249 2.75 21.13 -10.74
CA PRO A 249 3.24 20.17 -9.75
C PRO A 249 2.47 20.21 -8.41
N ALA A 250 1.39 20.99 -8.31
CA ALA A 250 0.42 20.85 -7.22
C ALA A 250 -0.55 19.72 -7.54
N PHE A 251 -0.17 18.48 -7.27
CA PHE A 251 -0.92 17.27 -7.66
C PHE A 251 -2.30 17.19 -7.00
N TYR A 252 -2.46 17.69 -5.77
CA TYR A 252 -3.76 17.78 -5.10
C TYR A 252 -4.79 18.65 -5.85
N LYS A 253 -4.34 19.53 -6.77
CA LYS A 253 -5.20 20.38 -7.62
C LYS A 253 -5.51 19.77 -8.99
N ARG A 254 -4.91 18.63 -9.35
CA ARG A 254 -5.04 18.04 -10.70
C ARG A 254 -6.43 17.46 -10.97
N GLY A 255 -7.28 17.41 -9.94
CA GLY A 255 -8.65 16.95 -10.05
C GLY A 255 -9.61 17.94 -10.70
N ASP A 256 -9.16 19.20 -10.88
CA ASP A 256 -9.97 20.32 -11.37
C ASP A 256 -11.25 20.51 -10.55
N TYR A 257 -12.36 19.88 -10.94
CA TYR A 257 -13.61 19.89 -10.20
C TYR A 257 -13.63 18.93 -9.00
N VAL A 258 -12.77 17.90 -8.98
CA VAL A 258 -12.63 17.00 -7.84
C VAL A 258 -11.80 17.67 -6.74
N PRO A 259 -12.30 17.75 -5.49
CA PRO A 259 -11.58 18.34 -4.37
C PRO A 259 -10.28 17.60 -4.07
N GLY A 260 -9.36 18.28 -3.38
CA GLY A 260 -8.13 17.64 -2.96
C GLY A 260 -7.45 18.28 -1.75
N ILE A 261 -6.57 17.50 -1.14
CA ILE A 261 -5.80 17.85 0.05
C ILE A 261 -4.33 17.50 -0.14
N LYS A 262 -3.43 18.39 0.27
CA LYS A 262 -2.00 18.12 0.39
C LYS A 262 -1.65 17.81 1.83
N VAL A 263 -0.85 16.77 2.01
CA VAL A 263 -0.49 16.17 3.29
C VAL A 263 1.03 16.01 3.36
N ASP A 264 1.61 16.27 4.52
CA ASP A 264 3.00 15.88 4.80
C ASP A 264 3.09 14.35 4.92
N GLY A 265 3.51 13.69 3.85
CA GLY A 265 3.69 12.24 3.77
C GLY A 265 4.88 11.73 4.58
N MET A 266 5.64 12.61 5.23
CA MET A 266 6.74 12.26 6.14
C MET A 266 6.33 12.29 7.63
N ASP A 267 5.14 12.83 7.96
CA ASP A 267 4.59 12.83 9.32
C ASP A 267 3.42 11.84 9.43
N VAL A 268 3.65 10.74 10.17
CA VAL A 268 2.66 9.66 10.37
C VAL A 268 1.35 10.16 10.98
N PHE A 269 1.38 11.21 11.80
CA PHE A 269 0.18 11.80 12.41
C PHE A 269 -0.61 12.60 11.38
N ALA A 270 0.08 13.35 10.51
CA ALA A 270 -0.56 14.08 9.40
C ALA A 270 -1.24 13.11 8.43
N VAL A 271 -0.54 12.03 8.04
CA VAL A 271 -1.10 10.96 7.20
C VAL A 271 -2.32 10.34 7.87
N LYS A 272 -2.22 9.93 9.14
CA LYS A 272 -3.34 9.34 9.90
C LYS A 272 -4.57 10.27 9.87
N LYS A 273 -4.38 11.54 10.22
CA LYS A 273 -5.47 12.50 10.29
C LYS A 273 -6.12 12.74 8.93
N ALA A 274 -5.33 12.94 7.89
CA ALA A 274 -5.83 13.20 6.55
C ALA A 274 -6.53 11.98 5.94
N VAL A 275 -6.03 10.77 6.19
CA VAL A 275 -6.66 9.53 5.71
C VAL A 275 -8.00 9.29 6.39
N ALA A 276 -8.10 9.53 7.70
CA ALA A 276 -9.37 9.44 8.42
C ALA A 276 -10.40 10.42 7.84
N PHE A 277 -9.99 11.69 7.65
CA PHE A 277 -10.82 12.71 7.00
C PHE A 277 -11.26 12.30 5.59
N ALA A 278 -10.32 11.86 4.75
CA ALA A 278 -10.58 11.49 3.37
C ALA A 278 -11.55 10.31 3.27
N LYS A 279 -11.38 9.30 4.12
CA LYS A 279 -12.30 8.15 4.17
C LYS A 279 -13.73 8.62 4.46
N ASP A 280 -13.90 9.42 5.52
CA ASP A 280 -15.23 9.91 5.92
C ASP A 280 -15.84 10.83 4.86
N TYR A 281 -15.00 11.61 4.17
CA TYR A 281 -15.39 12.49 3.08
C TYR A 281 -15.90 11.69 1.89
N VAL A 282 -15.12 10.73 1.36
CA VAL A 282 -15.45 10.09 0.08
C VAL A 282 -16.66 9.18 0.15
N ILE A 283 -16.95 8.62 1.32
CA ILE A 283 -18.18 7.85 1.56
C ILE A 283 -19.43 8.73 1.39
N LYS A 284 -19.34 10.03 1.68
CA LYS A 284 -20.47 10.97 1.66
C LYS A 284 -20.53 11.83 0.39
N HIS A 285 -19.37 12.20 -0.16
CA HIS A 285 -19.25 13.29 -1.13
C HIS A 285 -18.60 12.87 -2.47
N GLY A 286 -18.30 11.59 -2.66
CA GLY A 286 -17.63 11.11 -3.87
C GLY A 286 -16.10 11.32 -3.82
N PRO A 287 -15.38 11.34 -4.95
CA PRO A 287 -13.93 11.20 -4.95
C PRO A 287 -13.19 12.38 -4.32
N LEU A 288 -11.98 12.10 -3.81
CA LEU A 288 -11.04 13.09 -3.29
C LEU A 288 -9.63 12.80 -3.81
N ILE A 289 -8.86 13.85 -4.13
CA ILE A 289 -7.42 13.73 -4.40
C ILE A 289 -6.62 14.04 -3.13
N MET A 290 -5.62 13.21 -2.86
CA MET A 290 -4.73 13.35 -1.72
C MET A 290 -3.29 13.31 -2.21
N GLU A 291 -2.57 14.43 -2.12
CA GLU A 291 -1.14 14.47 -2.39
C GLU A 291 -0.36 14.25 -1.10
N MET A 292 0.42 13.17 -1.05
CA MET A 292 1.35 12.86 0.03
C MET A 292 2.74 13.34 -0.37
N ASP A 293 3.15 14.48 0.18
CA ASP A 293 4.49 15.05 0.00
C ASP A 293 5.50 14.22 0.80
N THR A 294 6.30 13.42 0.12
CA THR A 294 7.18 12.42 0.73
C THR A 294 8.53 12.35 0.03
N TYR A 295 9.38 11.41 0.41
CA TYR A 295 10.68 11.27 -0.24
C TYR A 295 11.20 9.83 -0.19
N ARG A 296 11.76 9.36 -1.31
CA ARG A 296 12.45 8.07 -1.40
C ARG A 296 13.95 8.25 -1.26
N TYR A 297 14.59 7.53 -0.33
CA TYR A 297 16.03 7.65 -0.11
C TYR A 297 16.85 6.92 -1.18
N HIS A 298 16.43 5.73 -1.59
CA HIS A 298 17.04 5.05 -2.73
C HIS A 298 16.60 5.67 -4.06
N GLY A 299 17.37 5.37 -5.11
CA GLY A 299 17.02 5.68 -6.50
C GLY A 299 15.70 5.03 -6.93
N HIS A 300 15.35 5.17 -8.20
CA HIS A 300 14.05 4.70 -8.68
C HIS A 300 13.83 3.22 -8.37
N SER A 301 14.82 2.41 -8.74
CA SER A 301 14.95 0.98 -8.45
C SER A 301 16.41 0.66 -8.15
N MET A 302 16.71 -0.60 -7.82
CA MET A 302 18.08 -1.07 -7.59
C MET A 302 19.05 -0.90 -8.77
N SER A 303 18.57 -0.70 -10.01
CA SER A 303 19.43 -0.40 -11.16
C SER A 303 19.77 1.09 -11.31
N ASP A 304 19.11 1.96 -10.54
CA ASP A 304 19.27 3.41 -10.58
C ASP A 304 19.95 3.91 -9.30
N PRO A 305 21.19 4.40 -9.36
CA PRO A 305 21.87 5.01 -8.20
C PRO A 305 21.23 6.30 -7.70
N GLY A 306 20.40 6.96 -8.51
CA GLY A 306 19.70 8.20 -8.16
C GLY A 306 20.56 9.46 -8.12
N SER A 307 21.85 9.39 -8.45
CA SER A 307 22.80 10.51 -8.35
C SER A 307 22.92 11.38 -9.61
N THR A 308 22.24 11.02 -10.70
CA THR A 308 22.31 11.74 -11.99
C THR A 308 21.28 12.87 -12.12
N TYR A 309 20.29 12.92 -11.23
CA TYR A 309 19.17 13.87 -11.30
C TYR A 309 18.83 14.56 -9.97
N ARG A 310 19.57 14.25 -8.90
CA ARG A 310 19.51 14.88 -7.57
C ARG A 310 20.83 14.71 -6.83
N THR A 311 21.09 15.55 -5.83
CA THR A 311 22.35 15.53 -5.10
C THR A 311 22.28 14.64 -3.87
N ARG A 312 23.44 14.15 -3.40
CA ARG A 312 23.53 13.44 -2.11
C ARG A 312 23.18 14.35 -0.93
N ASP A 313 23.45 15.65 -1.05
CA ASP A 313 23.15 16.64 -0.02
C ASP A 313 21.65 16.86 0.12
N GLU A 314 20.88 16.83 -0.98
CA GLU A 314 19.42 16.88 -0.94
C GLU A 314 18.86 15.68 -0.18
N VAL A 315 19.28 14.46 -0.54
CA VAL A 315 18.80 13.22 0.11
C VAL A 315 19.17 13.20 1.60
N SER A 316 20.42 13.55 1.93
CA SER A 316 20.87 13.57 3.33
C SER A 316 20.22 14.69 4.14
N GLY A 317 19.99 15.86 3.52
CA GLY A 317 19.24 16.98 4.08
C GLY A 317 17.81 16.58 4.44
N ILE A 318 17.05 16.03 3.48
CA ILE A 318 15.69 15.54 3.71
C ILE A 318 15.68 14.49 4.83
N ARG A 319 16.58 13.50 4.79
CA ARG A 319 16.65 12.47 5.83
C ARG A 319 16.98 13.04 7.21
N SER A 320 17.84 14.05 7.30
CA SER A 320 18.19 14.65 8.59
C SER A 320 17.06 15.50 9.20
N GLN A 321 16.23 16.10 8.34
CA GLN A 321 15.21 17.06 8.75
C GLN A 321 13.82 16.44 8.89
N ARG A 322 13.46 15.51 7.99
CA ARG A 322 12.09 15.01 7.82
C ARG A 322 11.96 13.49 7.99
N ASP A 323 12.98 12.75 8.42
CA ASP A 323 12.84 11.28 8.50
C ASP A 323 11.68 10.85 9.43
N PRO A 324 10.77 9.99 8.94
CA PRO A 324 9.54 9.64 9.66
C PRO A 324 9.82 8.86 10.95
N ILE A 325 10.89 8.06 11.01
CA ILE A 325 11.28 7.32 12.21
C ILE A 325 11.81 8.30 13.26
N GLU A 326 12.67 9.22 12.84
CA GLU A 326 13.25 10.21 13.76
C GLU A 326 12.20 11.22 14.27
N ARG A 327 11.20 11.57 13.46
CA ARG A 327 10.04 12.36 13.90
C ARG A 327 9.31 11.71 15.07
N VAL A 328 9.03 10.41 14.98
CA VAL A 328 8.35 9.64 16.05
C VAL A 328 9.29 9.43 17.25
N ARG A 329 10.58 9.14 17.01
CA ARG A 329 11.58 8.99 18.07
C ARG A 329 11.69 10.24 18.94
N LYS A 330 11.79 11.42 18.31
CA LYS A 330 11.86 12.71 19.02
C LYS A 330 10.61 12.93 19.87
N LEU A 331 9.43 12.63 19.34
CA LEU A 331 8.18 12.73 20.10
C LEU A 331 8.21 11.82 21.35
N ILE A 332 8.61 10.56 21.19
CA ILE A 332 8.73 9.61 22.30
C ILE A 332 9.67 10.13 23.39
N GLN A 333 10.79 10.74 23.00
CA GLN A 333 11.76 11.30 23.94
C GLN A 333 11.24 12.57 24.63
N THR A 334 10.67 13.51 23.86
CA THR A 334 10.13 14.77 24.39
C THR A 334 8.97 14.55 25.35
N MET A 335 8.13 13.56 25.08
CA MET A 335 6.97 13.22 25.91
C MET A 335 7.28 12.10 26.93
N GLU A 336 8.54 11.68 27.05
CA GLU A 336 9.00 10.64 27.97
C GLU A 336 8.20 9.33 27.90
N LEU A 337 7.70 8.99 26.70
CA LEU A 337 6.80 7.84 26.52
C LEU A 337 7.52 6.50 26.65
N ALA A 338 8.83 6.45 26.36
CA ALA A 338 9.64 5.27 26.55
C ALA A 338 11.12 5.65 26.73
N THR A 339 11.84 4.79 27.43
CA THR A 339 13.28 4.90 27.64
C THR A 339 14.05 4.56 26.37
N THR A 340 15.30 5.05 26.30
CA THR A 340 16.25 4.66 25.25
C THR A 340 16.47 3.14 25.17
N ALA A 341 16.39 2.43 26.31
CA ALA A 341 16.53 0.98 26.35
C ALA A 341 15.34 0.26 25.69
N GLU A 342 14.12 0.72 25.93
CA GLU A 342 12.91 0.19 25.30
C GLU A 342 12.91 0.42 23.79
N LEU A 343 13.31 1.61 23.33
CA LEU A 343 13.46 1.90 21.89
C LEU A 343 14.48 0.96 21.23
N LYS A 344 15.65 0.77 21.86
CA LYS A 344 16.66 -0.19 21.37
C LYS A 344 16.15 -1.62 21.34
N ALA A 345 15.28 -2.01 22.28
CA ALA A 345 14.66 -3.34 22.27
C ALA A 345 13.70 -3.51 21.07
N ILE A 346 12.90 -2.49 20.74
CA ILE A 346 12.05 -2.48 19.54
C ILE A 346 12.88 -2.63 18.26
N GLU A 347 13.96 -1.83 18.15
CA GLU A 347 14.86 -1.91 16.99
C GLU A 347 15.52 -3.28 16.85
N LYS A 348 15.98 -3.87 17.97
CA LYS A 348 16.58 -5.20 17.99
C LYS A 348 15.56 -6.28 17.58
N ALA A 349 14.32 -6.18 18.05
CA ALA A 349 13.26 -7.10 17.68
C ALA A 349 12.94 -7.04 16.18
N ALA A 350 12.86 -5.83 15.61
CA ALA A 350 12.64 -5.64 14.18
C ALA A 350 13.80 -6.18 13.32
N ARG A 351 15.06 -5.98 13.76
CA ARG A 351 16.23 -6.58 13.09
C ARG A 351 16.17 -8.10 13.11
N LYS A 352 15.88 -8.68 14.28
CA LYS A 352 15.75 -10.12 14.44
C LYS A 352 14.63 -10.69 13.57
N GLU A 353 13.48 -10.02 13.50
CA GLU A 353 12.37 -10.44 12.63
C GLU A 353 12.80 -10.55 11.16
N VAL A 354 13.52 -9.53 10.66
CA VAL A 354 14.01 -9.52 9.27
C VAL A 354 15.08 -10.60 9.06
N GLU A 355 16.00 -10.77 10.01
CA GLU A 355 17.03 -11.83 9.96
C GLU A 355 16.42 -13.23 9.94
N ASP A 356 15.46 -13.50 10.81
CA ASP A 356 14.74 -14.77 10.89
C ASP A 356 13.96 -15.04 9.58
N ALA A 357 13.29 -14.01 9.03
CA ALA A 357 12.60 -14.10 7.74
C ALA A 357 13.56 -14.43 6.58
N ILE A 358 14.73 -13.80 6.54
CA ILE A 358 15.76 -14.06 5.53
C ILE A 358 16.32 -15.47 5.64
N ALA A 359 16.65 -15.93 6.86
CA ALA A 359 17.15 -17.27 7.09
C ALA A 359 16.14 -18.31 6.58
N LYS A 360 14.88 -18.17 7.01
CA LYS A 360 13.78 -19.04 6.58
C LYS A 360 13.53 -18.97 5.07
N ALA A 361 13.67 -17.81 4.45
CA ALA A 361 13.46 -17.65 3.01
C ALA A 361 14.59 -18.28 2.19
N LYS A 362 15.83 -18.25 2.67
CA LYS A 362 16.96 -18.92 2.01
C LYS A 362 16.86 -20.45 2.03
N GLU A 363 16.22 -21.00 3.06
CA GLU A 363 15.92 -22.44 3.16
C GLU A 363 14.67 -22.86 2.38
N CYS A 364 13.82 -21.90 1.98
CA CYS A 364 12.63 -22.16 1.21
C CYS A 364 13.00 -22.57 -0.22
N PRO A 365 12.50 -23.70 -0.74
CA PRO A 365 12.78 -24.12 -2.11
C PRO A 365 12.15 -23.17 -3.14
N GLU A 366 12.70 -23.20 -4.35
CA GLU A 366 12.09 -22.55 -5.50
C GLU A 366 10.70 -23.17 -5.81
N PRO A 367 9.82 -22.43 -6.50
CA PRO A 367 8.59 -22.98 -7.04
C PRO A 367 8.89 -24.21 -7.92
N PRO A 368 8.15 -25.32 -7.77
CA PRO A 368 8.35 -26.49 -8.62
C PRO A 368 7.98 -26.16 -10.08
N GLU A 369 8.67 -26.76 -11.04
CA GLU A 369 8.52 -26.49 -12.48
C GLU A 369 7.06 -26.64 -12.97
N GLU A 370 6.30 -27.56 -12.37
CA GLU A 370 4.88 -27.74 -12.65
C GLU A 370 4.02 -26.48 -12.43
N TRP A 371 4.49 -25.49 -11.66
CA TRP A 371 3.77 -24.24 -11.43
C TRP A 371 3.89 -23.25 -12.58
N LEU A 372 4.84 -23.44 -13.50
CA LEU A 372 5.08 -22.55 -14.66
C LEU A 372 3.80 -22.25 -15.45
N THR A 373 2.90 -23.23 -15.53
CA THR A 373 1.66 -23.14 -16.33
C THR A 373 0.40 -23.18 -15.48
N LYS A 374 0.54 -23.12 -14.15
CA LYS A 374 -0.60 -23.03 -13.21
C LYS A 374 -1.11 -21.60 -13.15
N ASN A 375 -2.37 -21.46 -12.71
CA ASN A 375 -3.04 -20.18 -12.47
C ASN A 375 -3.15 -19.25 -13.69
N ILE A 376 -3.09 -19.79 -14.92
CA ILE A 376 -3.40 -19.05 -16.15
C ILE A 376 -4.89 -18.69 -16.21
N TYR A 377 -5.77 -19.60 -15.79
CA TYR A 377 -7.21 -19.39 -15.69
C TYR A 377 -7.72 -19.75 -14.29
N SER A 378 -8.61 -18.94 -13.71
CA SER A 378 -9.26 -19.23 -12.42
C SER A 378 -10.32 -20.33 -12.51
N ALA A 379 -11.02 -20.41 -13.64
CA ALA A 379 -11.91 -21.50 -14.00
C ALA A 379 -11.60 -21.94 -15.44
N ALA A 380 -11.63 -23.24 -15.73
CA ALA A 380 -11.32 -23.76 -17.06
C ALA A 380 -12.25 -23.12 -18.12
N PRO A 381 -11.73 -22.53 -19.21
CA PRO A 381 -12.58 -21.96 -20.26
C PRO A 381 -13.45 -23.05 -20.88
N HIS A 382 -14.74 -22.76 -21.10
CA HIS A 382 -15.67 -23.73 -21.68
C HIS A 382 -15.17 -24.16 -23.07
N GLY A 383 -14.87 -25.44 -23.24
CA GLY A 383 -14.40 -26.01 -24.51
C GLY A 383 -12.88 -26.04 -24.72
N PHE A 384 -12.08 -25.39 -23.87
CA PHE A 384 -10.61 -25.50 -23.93
C PHE A 384 -10.12 -26.56 -22.95
N ARG A 385 -9.65 -27.70 -23.46
CA ARG A 385 -9.10 -28.82 -22.66
C ARG A 385 -7.61 -28.68 -22.34
N THR A 386 -6.92 -27.78 -23.03
CA THR A 386 -5.48 -27.55 -22.92
C THR A 386 -5.18 -26.06 -23.13
N VAL A 387 -4.16 -25.55 -22.45
CA VAL A 387 -3.44 -24.34 -22.89
C VAL A 387 -2.49 -24.80 -23.99
N ARG A 388 -2.36 -24.05 -25.09
CA ARG A 388 -1.47 -24.44 -26.20
C ARG A 388 -0.06 -24.69 -25.65
N GLY A 389 0.38 -25.96 -25.68
CA GLY A 389 1.69 -26.37 -25.15
C GLY A 389 1.67 -27.12 -23.81
N THR A 390 0.50 -27.44 -23.22
CA THR A 390 0.40 -28.28 -22.01
C THR A 390 -0.69 -29.35 -22.10
N GLU A 391 -0.41 -30.57 -21.62
CA GLU A 391 -1.40 -31.67 -21.58
C GLU A 391 -2.26 -31.65 -20.29
N ARG A 392 -3.40 -32.34 -20.37
CA ARG A 392 -4.48 -32.40 -19.36
C ARG A 392 -4.02 -33.12 -18.07
N GLY A 393 -4.11 -32.47 -16.90
CA GLY A 393 -3.82 -33.11 -15.60
C GLY A 393 -3.25 -32.20 -14.51
N SER A 394 -2.92 -30.94 -14.82
CA SER A 394 -2.31 -29.97 -13.87
C SER A 394 -3.30 -29.21 -12.98
N LEU A 395 -4.56 -29.64 -12.86
CA LEU A 395 -5.57 -29.08 -11.95
C LEU A 395 -5.83 -29.98 -10.73
N HIS A 396 -5.91 -29.32 -9.57
CA HIS A 396 -5.83 -29.81 -8.18
C HIS A 396 -7.00 -30.71 -7.71
N PRO A 397 -6.81 -31.57 -6.68
CA PRO A 397 -7.87 -31.90 -5.72
C PRO A 397 -8.07 -30.74 -4.75
N ALA A 398 -9.24 -30.11 -4.75
CA ALA A 398 -9.56 -28.97 -3.89
C ALA A 398 -9.17 -29.18 -2.41
N SER A 399 -8.47 -28.20 -1.81
CA SER A 399 -8.54 -27.89 -0.37
C SER A 399 -8.06 -26.46 -0.13
#